data_AF-A0A2V8UX28-F1
#
_entry.id   AF-A0A2V8UX28-F1
#
_cell.length_a   1.000
_cell.length_b   1.000
_cell.length_c   1.000
_cell.angle_alpha   90.00
_cell.angle_beta   90.00
_cell.angle_gamma   90.00
#
_symmetry.space_group_name_H-M   'P 1'
#
loop_
_entity.id
_entity.type
_entity.pdbx_description
1 polymer ?
#
loop_
_entity_poly.entity_id
_entity_poly.type
_entity_poly.pdbx_seq_one_letter_code
_entity_poly.pdbx_strand_id
1 'polypeptide(L)'
;MVKFSRVQPETDVQVAFLRLVLPGRPERNVGVFLLHQPTGSLYFRLREDWDRVAEADEASFCLSSAMISEIAFRNSAITAGRPSLGHWRTSFRMFSQLTERTSLKVSDWRAAIDRLFEKIARRLDREFRNAATSSFTSR
;
A
#
# COMPACT_ATOMS: atom_id res chain seq x y z
N MET A 1 19.35 -2.64 -37.84
CA MET A 1 19.58 -1.83 -36.62
C MET A 1 18.95 -2.55 -35.44
N VAL A 2 19.74 -3.27 -34.66
CA VAL A 2 19.23 -4.10 -33.54
C VAL A 2 19.02 -3.21 -32.33
N LYS A 3 17.77 -3.04 -31.87
CA LYS A 3 17.47 -2.39 -30.60
C LYS A 3 17.89 -3.34 -29.48
N PHE A 4 19.03 -3.08 -28.85
CA PHE A 4 19.37 -3.70 -27.58
C PHE A 4 18.44 -3.14 -26.51
N SER A 5 17.37 -3.87 -26.20
CA SER A 5 16.60 -3.64 -24.98
C SER A 5 17.55 -3.92 -23.81
N ARG A 6 17.99 -2.87 -23.10
CA ARG A 6 18.70 -3.02 -21.82
C ARG A 6 17.77 -3.79 -20.88
N VAL A 7 18.03 -5.08 -20.72
CA VAL A 7 17.40 -5.89 -19.68
C VAL A 7 17.93 -5.33 -18.37
N GLN A 8 17.06 -4.67 -17.59
CA GLN A 8 17.43 -4.22 -16.25
C GLN A 8 17.63 -5.47 -15.38
N PRO A 9 18.72 -5.56 -14.61
CA PRO A 9 18.95 -6.68 -13.73
C PRO A 9 17.83 -6.78 -12.70
N GLU A 10 17.36 -8.00 -12.44
CA GLU A 10 16.37 -8.23 -11.39
C GLU A 10 16.93 -7.80 -10.04
N THR A 11 16.08 -7.13 -9.27
CA THR A 11 16.45 -6.59 -7.96
C THR A 11 15.51 -7.12 -6.89
N ASP A 12 16.08 -7.47 -5.74
CA ASP A 12 15.34 -7.89 -4.57
C ASP A 12 14.61 -6.70 -3.93
N VAL A 13 13.29 -6.86 -3.78
CA VAL A 13 12.41 -5.89 -3.13
C VAL A 13 11.59 -6.59 -2.05
N GLN A 14 11.28 -5.88 -0.97
CA GLN A 14 10.30 -6.33 0.01
C GLN A 14 9.01 -5.57 -0.20
N VAL A 15 7.90 -6.30 -0.27
CA VAL A 15 6.57 -5.74 -0.42
C VAL A 15 5.77 -5.99 0.84
N ALA A 16 5.02 -4.97 1.26
CA ALA A 16 4.00 -5.10 2.28
C ALA A 16 2.78 -4.24 1.90
N PHE A 17 1.59 -4.69 2.26
CA PHE A 17 0.35 -3.97 1.99
C PHE A 17 -0.10 -3.21 3.22
N LEU A 18 -0.61 -2.01 3.02
CA LEU A 18 -1.26 -1.25 4.07
C LEU A 18 -2.73 -1.61 4.07
N ARG A 19 -3.23 -2.13 5.18
CA ARG A 19 -4.64 -2.36 5.42
C ARG A 19 -5.21 -1.32 6.34
N LEU A 20 -6.42 -0.88 6.05
CA LEU A 20 -7.28 -0.12 6.92
C LEU A 20 -8.19 -1.10 7.66
N VAL A 21 -8.25 -0.95 8.98
CA VAL A 21 -9.04 -1.75 9.91
C VAL A 21 -9.92 -0.78 10.69
N LEU A 22 -11.18 -0.65 10.28
CA LEU A 22 -12.18 0.19 10.94
C LEU A 22 -13.13 -0.70 11.77
N PRO A 23 -13.57 -0.26 12.96
CA PRO A 23 -14.52 -1.01 13.77
C PRO A 23 -15.80 -1.35 12.99
N GLY A 24 -16.23 -2.61 13.05
CA GLY A 24 -17.46 -3.06 12.38
C GLY A 24 -17.37 -3.13 10.84
N ARG A 25 -16.20 -2.90 10.24
CA ARG A 25 -16.00 -2.97 8.79
C ARG A 25 -14.99 -4.05 8.42
N PRO A 26 -15.13 -4.67 7.23
CA PRO A 26 -14.10 -5.58 6.72
C PRO A 26 -12.79 -4.82 6.49
N GLU A 27 -11.67 -5.48 6.77
CA GLU A 27 -10.34 -4.94 6.45
C GLU A 27 -10.22 -4.64 4.96
N ARG A 28 -9.56 -3.53 4.62
CA ARG A 28 -9.36 -3.14 3.21
C ARG A 28 -7.93 -2.74 2.97
N ASN A 29 -7.32 -3.22 1.89
CA ASN A 29 -6.02 -2.69 1.50
C ASN A 29 -6.20 -1.24 1.00
N VAL A 30 -5.40 -0.32 1.49
CA VAL A 30 -5.43 1.11 1.14
C VAL A 30 -4.11 1.61 0.59
N GLY A 31 -3.09 0.75 0.56
CA GLY A 31 -1.82 1.06 -0.07
C GLY A 31 -0.88 -0.13 -0.18
N VAL A 32 0.23 0.13 -0.85
CA VAL A 32 1.35 -0.80 -0.99
C VAL A 32 2.64 -0.06 -0.66
N PHE A 33 3.52 -0.75 0.06
CA PHE A 33 4.88 -0.35 0.35
C PHE A 33 5.84 -1.30 -0.37
N LEU A 34 6.87 -0.73 -0.98
CA LEU A 34 7.93 -1.46 -1.66
C LEU A 34 9.26 -0.91 -1.17
N LEU A 35 10.03 -1.74 -0.46
CA LEU A 35 11.37 -1.44 -0.02
C LEU A 35 12.38 -2.04 -1.01
N HIS A 36 13.08 -1.17 -1.73
CA HIS A 36 14.17 -1.54 -2.61
C HIS A 36 15.41 -1.88 -1.78
N GLN A 37 15.72 -3.17 -1.65
CA GLN A 37 16.75 -3.64 -0.71
C GLN A 37 18.14 -3.05 -0.99
N PRO A 38 18.61 -2.92 -2.25
CA PRO A 38 19.97 -2.45 -2.49
C PRO A 38 20.21 -0.99 -2.12
N THR A 39 19.21 -0.12 -2.33
CA THR A 39 19.36 1.32 -2.03
C THR A 39 18.74 1.70 -0.69
N GLY A 40 17.95 0.81 -0.09
CA GLY A 40 17.11 1.13 1.06
C GLY A 40 15.95 2.09 0.72
N SER A 41 15.71 2.40 -0.55
CA SER A 41 14.65 3.35 -0.90
C SER A 41 13.28 2.73 -0.65
N LEU A 42 12.45 3.42 0.14
CA LEU A 42 11.06 3.04 0.36
C LEU A 42 10.18 3.79 -0.64
N TYR A 43 9.38 3.02 -1.37
CA TYR A 43 8.37 3.51 -2.28
C TYR A 43 7.01 3.10 -1.74
N PHE A 44 6.02 3.96 -1.92
CA PHE A 44 4.68 3.68 -1.46
C PHE A 44 3.66 4.26 -2.43
N ARG A 45 2.50 3.60 -2.52
CA ARG A 45 1.35 4.11 -3.24
C ARG A 45 0.12 3.89 -2.38
N LEU A 46 -0.63 4.95 -2.14
CA LEU A 46 -1.88 4.94 -1.38
C LEU A 46 -3.04 5.17 -2.34
N ARG A 47 -4.24 4.80 -1.90
CA ARG A 47 -5.47 5.25 -2.54
C ARG A 47 -5.62 6.75 -2.40
N GLU A 48 -6.28 7.33 -3.39
CA GLU A 48 -6.68 8.74 -3.41
C GLU A 48 -8.21 8.87 -3.25
N ASP A 49 -8.95 7.81 -3.56
CA ASP A 49 -10.41 7.75 -3.54
C ASP A 49 -10.95 7.26 -2.19
N TRP A 50 -10.53 7.91 -1.10
CA TRP A 50 -10.89 7.55 0.28
C TRP A 50 -12.39 7.59 0.56
N ASP A 51 -13.13 8.44 -0.14
CA ASP A 51 -14.60 8.54 -0.04
C ASP A 51 -15.32 7.25 -0.46
N ARG A 52 -14.63 6.35 -1.17
CA ARG A 52 -15.14 5.02 -1.54
C ARG A 52 -14.83 3.93 -0.51
N VAL A 53 -13.97 4.25 0.46
CA VAL A 53 -13.41 3.28 1.41
C VAL A 53 -13.89 3.55 2.83
N ALA A 54 -14.15 4.82 3.14
CA ALA A 54 -14.48 5.32 4.46
C ALA A 54 -15.65 6.33 4.36
N GLU A 55 -16.44 6.46 5.41
CA GLU A 55 -17.46 7.52 5.49
C GLU A 55 -16.79 8.90 5.58
N ALA A 56 -17.53 10.00 5.33
CA ALA A 56 -16.95 11.34 5.25
C ALA A 56 -16.11 11.73 6.49
N ASP A 57 -16.54 11.35 7.69
CA ASP A 57 -15.83 11.62 8.94
C ASP A 57 -14.56 10.75 9.08
N GLU A 58 -14.63 9.49 8.64
CA GLU A 58 -13.52 8.53 8.64
C GLU A 58 -12.49 8.85 7.52
N ALA A 59 -12.98 9.26 6.35
CA ALA A 59 -12.20 9.68 5.20
C ALA A 59 -11.44 10.96 5.54
N SER A 60 -12.08 11.91 6.21
CA SER A 60 -11.41 13.12 6.71
C SER A 60 -10.30 12.80 7.71
N PHE A 61 -10.46 11.77 8.55
CA PHE A 61 -9.39 11.30 9.45
C PHE A 61 -8.26 10.59 8.70
N CYS A 62 -8.57 9.72 7.72
CA CYS A 62 -7.58 9.02 6.90
C CYS A 62 -6.81 9.95 5.95
N LEU A 63 -7.50 10.95 5.40
CA LEU A 63 -6.98 12.04 4.57
C LEU A 63 -6.31 13.13 5.41
N SER A 64 -6.64 13.21 6.71
CA SER A 64 -6.01 14.19 7.58
C SER A 64 -4.51 14.00 7.43
N SER A 65 -3.85 15.11 7.21
CA SER A 65 -2.43 15.22 6.93
C SER A 65 -1.57 14.37 7.87
N ALA A 66 -2.04 13.94 9.04
CA ALA A 66 -1.39 13.00 9.93
C ALA A 66 -0.91 11.72 9.24
N MET A 67 -1.74 10.98 8.50
CA MET A 67 -1.30 9.70 7.91
C MET A 67 -0.27 9.91 6.79
N ILE A 68 -0.54 10.85 5.88
CA ILE A 68 0.38 11.17 4.77
C ILE A 68 1.66 11.83 5.29
N SER A 69 1.57 12.71 6.29
CA SER A 69 2.73 13.36 6.92
C SER A 69 3.54 12.38 7.76
N GLU A 70 2.92 11.42 8.44
CA GLU A 70 3.61 10.34 9.15
C GLU A 70 4.43 9.50 8.16
N ILE A 71 3.82 9.15 7.01
CA ILE A 71 4.49 8.42 5.94
C ILE A 71 5.62 9.26 5.33
N ALA A 72 5.38 10.54 5.04
CA ALA A 72 6.38 11.44 4.47
C ALA A 72 7.55 11.74 5.43
N PHE A 73 7.24 12.03 6.70
CA PHE A 73 8.22 12.27 7.77
C PHE A 73 9.11 11.04 7.99
N ARG A 74 8.52 9.85 8.08
CA ARG A 74 9.29 8.62 8.29
C ARG A 74 10.08 8.18 7.06
N ASN A 75 9.61 8.49 5.85
CA ASN A 75 10.42 8.34 4.64
C ASN A 75 11.68 9.20 4.67
N SER A 76 11.59 10.44 5.16
CA SER A 76 12.76 11.30 5.31
C SER A 76 13.77 10.75 6.34
N ALA A 77 13.28 10.15 7.44
CA ALA A 77 14.11 9.56 8.49
C ALA A 77 14.82 8.26 8.05
N ILE A 78 14.21 7.49 7.15
CA ILE A 78 14.80 6.27 6.59
C ILE A 78 16.07 6.52 5.77
N THR A 79 16.17 7.68 5.13
CA THR A 79 17.37 8.06 4.37
C THR A 79 18.64 8.13 5.24
N ALA A 80 18.52 8.11 6.58
CA ALA A 80 19.61 8.19 7.54
C ALA A 80 20.01 6.86 8.22
N GLY A 81 19.36 5.72 7.92
CA GLY A 81 19.70 4.42 8.53
C GLY A 81 18.94 3.25 7.89
N ARG A 82 19.44 2.01 8.06
CA ARG A 82 18.91 0.82 7.38
C ARG A 82 17.37 0.73 7.52
N PRO A 83 16.62 0.95 6.43
CA PRO A 83 15.17 0.87 6.47
C PRO A 83 14.76 -0.57 6.72
N SER A 84 13.82 -0.75 7.65
CA SER A 84 13.06 -1.98 7.69
C SER A 84 11.58 -1.65 7.76
N LEU A 85 10.78 -2.37 6.97
CA LEU A 85 9.32 -2.37 7.09
C LEU A 85 8.86 -2.85 8.49
N GLY A 86 9.77 -3.38 9.32
CA GLY A 86 9.50 -3.75 10.70
C GLY A 86 9.32 -2.58 11.64
N HIS A 87 10.10 -1.52 11.43
CA HIS A 87 9.92 -0.29 12.19
C HIS A 87 8.53 0.31 11.93
N TRP A 88 8.06 0.23 10.69
CA TRP A 88 6.75 0.75 10.28
C TRP A 88 5.57 -0.04 10.84
N ARG A 89 5.70 -1.37 10.97
CA ARG A 89 4.63 -2.22 11.52
C ARG A 89 4.20 -1.79 12.92
N THR A 90 5.12 -1.28 13.73
CA THR A 90 4.84 -0.87 15.11
C THR A 90 4.19 0.51 15.19
N SER A 91 4.32 1.33 14.15
CA SER A 91 3.84 2.72 14.13
C SER A 91 2.38 2.86 13.67
N PHE A 92 1.88 1.94 12.86
CA PHE A 92 0.46 1.90 12.50
C PHE A 92 -0.33 1.18 13.59
N ARG A 93 -0.89 1.94 14.55
CA ARG A 93 -1.55 1.34 15.73
C ARG A 93 -3.02 1.66 15.93
N MET A 94 -3.58 2.70 15.30
CA MET A 94 -4.99 3.04 15.55
C MET A 94 -5.95 2.40 14.54
N PHE A 95 -5.68 2.44 13.23
CA PHE A 95 -6.62 1.93 12.22
C PHE A 95 -5.95 1.31 11.00
N SER A 96 -4.64 1.08 11.03
CA SER A 96 -3.95 0.49 9.90
C SER A 96 -2.96 -0.58 10.32
N GLN A 97 -2.78 -1.57 9.44
CA GLN A 97 -1.89 -2.69 9.65
C GLN A 97 -1.07 -2.95 8.40
N LEU A 98 0.23 -3.12 8.57
CA LEU A 98 1.11 -3.64 7.53
C LEU A 98 1.01 -5.16 7.50
N THR A 99 0.75 -5.73 6.33
CA THR A 99 0.76 -7.19 6.14
C THR A 99 2.15 -7.79 6.35
N GLU A 100 2.21 -9.12 6.35
CA GLU A 100 3.47 -9.85 6.22
C GLU A 100 4.26 -9.41 4.99
N ARG A 101 5.58 -9.51 5.10
CA ARG A 101 6.52 -9.09 4.06
C ARG A 101 6.72 -10.22 3.08
N THR A 102 6.55 -9.92 1.80
CA THR A 102 6.91 -10.84 0.73
C THR A 102 8.13 -10.29 0.00
N SER A 103 9.16 -11.11 -0.15
CA SER A 103 10.32 -10.75 -0.98
C SER A 103 10.03 -11.13 -2.42
N LEU A 104 10.26 -10.19 -3.34
CA LEU A 104 10.05 -10.38 -4.77
C LEU A 104 11.31 -9.93 -5.53
N LYS A 105 11.57 -10.56 -6.67
CA LYS A 105 12.55 -10.07 -7.64
C LYS A 105 11.83 -9.31 -8.74
N VAL A 106 12.25 -8.08 -8.98
CA VAL A 106 11.63 -7.21 -10.00
C VAL A 106 12.71 -6.53 -10.84
N SER A 107 12.52 -6.52 -12.16
CA SER A 107 13.40 -5.82 -13.09
C SER A 107 13.13 -4.32 -13.16
N ASP A 108 11.91 -3.90 -12.82
CA ASP A 108 11.50 -2.49 -12.74
C ASP A 108 10.59 -2.33 -11.52
N TRP A 109 11.14 -1.79 -10.44
CA TRP A 109 10.41 -1.62 -9.19
C TRP A 109 9.34 -0.53 -9.26
N ARG A 110 9.47 0.46 -10.17
CA ARG A 110 8.44 1.50 -10.39
C ARG A 110 7.22 0.89 -11.06
N ALA A 111 7.44 0.13 -12.14
CA ALA A 111 6.37 -0.60 -12.78
C ALA A 111 5.76 -1.66 -11.84
N ALA A 112 6.58 -2.27 -10.97
CA ALA A 112 6.12 -3.27 -10.02
C ALA A 112 5.15 -2.67 -8.97
N ILE A 113 5.47 -1.52 -8.37
CA ILE A 113 4.60 -0.90 -7.37
C ILE A 113 3.24 -0.52 -7.97
N ASP A 114 3.24 0.00 -9.20
CA ASP A 114 2.01 0.39 -9.91
C ASP A 114 1.15 -0.83 -10.23
N ARG A 115 1.75 -1.91 -10.76
CA ARG A 115 1.04 -3.17 -11.04
C ARG A 115 0.49 -3.81 -9.77
N LEU A 116 1.26 -3.80 -8.69
CA LEU A 116 0.82 -4.32 -7.39
C LEU A 116 -0.35 -3.50 -6.87
N PHE A 117 -0.27 -2.17 -6.94
CA PHE A 117 -1.33 -1.27 -6.54
C PHE A 117 -2.61 -1.49 -7.37
N GLU A 118 -2.51 -1.58 -8.70
CA GLU A 118 -3.65 -1.88 -9.56
C GLU A 118 -4.31 -3.22 -9.22
N LYS A 119 -3.50 -4.26 -8.94
CA LYS A 119 -4.02 -5.59 -8.58
C LYS A 119 -4.84 -5.53 -7.29
N ILE A 120 -4.38 -4.74 -6.33
CA ILE A 120 -5.10 -4.50 -5.07
C ILE A 120 -6.40 -3.73 -5.34
N ALA A 121 -6.33 -2.61 -6.06
CA ALA A 121 -7.48 -1.77 -6.38
C ALA A 121 -8.59 -2.59 -7.06
N ARG A 122 -8.23 -3.39 -8.08
CA ARG A 122 -9.18 -4.27 -8.79
C ARG A 122 -9.78 -5.37 -7.92
N ARG A 123 -9.08 -5.84 -6.89
CA ARG A 123 -9.60 -6.87 -5.97
C ARG A 123 -10.63 -6.27 -5.03
N LEU A 124 -10.35 -5.10 -4.49
CA LEU A 124 -11.25 -4.38 -3.59
C LEU A 124 -12.51 -3.90 -4.30
N ASP A 125 -12.41 -3.43 -5.54
CA ASP A 125 -13.58 -3.06 -6.34
C ASP A 125 -14.53 -4.25 -6.58
N ARG A 126 -14.02 -5.49 -6.56
CA ARG A 126 -14.86 -6.68 -6.61
C ARG A 126 -15.49 -6.99 -5.26
N GLU A 127 -14.69 -6.95 -4.19
CA GLU A 127 -15.17 -7.19 -2.82
C GLU A 127 -16.27 -6.18 -2.42
N PHE A 128 -16.10 -4.90 -2.80
CA PHE A 128 -17.10 -3.86 -2.57
C PHE A 128 -18.40 -4.09 -3.35
N ARG A 129 -18.31 -4.39 -4.65
CA ARG A 129 -19.49 -4.71 -5.47
C ARG A 129 -20.24 -5.93 -4.94
N ASN A 130 -19.51 -6.96 -4.53
CA ASN A 130 -20.12 -8.17 -4.00
C ASN A 130 -20.85 -7.89 -2.67
N ALA A 131 -20.25 -7.11 -1.76
CA ALA A 131 -20.87 -6.73 -0.49
C ALA A 131 -22.14 -5.87 -0.68
N ALA A 132 -22.11 -4.91 -1.62
CA ALA A 132 -23.27 -4.08 -1.93
C ALA A 132 -24.45 -4.89 -2.50
N THR A 133 -24.17 -6.00 -3.18
CA THR A 133 -25.20 -6.86 -3.77
C THR A 133 -25.83 -7.80 -2.73
N SER A 134 -25.06 -8.26 -1.74
CA SER A 134 -25.56 -9.12 -0.66
C SER A 134 -26.32 -8.38 0.44
N SER A 135 -26.17 -7.06 0.58
CA SER A 135 -27.01 -6.25 1.47
C SER A 135 -28.47 -6.07 1.00
N PHE A 136 -28.80 -6.48 -0.24
CA PHE A 136 -30.12 -6.25 -0.84
C PHE A 136 -31.05 -7.48 -0.77
N THR A 137 -30.58 -8.63 -0.26
CA THR A 137 -31.34 -9.91 -0.27
C THR A 137 -31.92 -10.33 1.08
N SER A 138 -31.81 -9.49 2.12
CA SER A 138 -32.50 -9.70 3.40
C SER A 138 -33.63 -8.69 3.59
N ARG A 139 -34.78 -8.97 2.99
CA ARG A 139 -36.08 -8.40 3.38
C ARG A 139 -37.14 -9.50 3.34
#